data_AF-A0A3Q3F6J9-F1
#
_entry.id   AF-A0A3Q3F6J9-F1
#
_cell.length_a   1.000
_cell.length_b   1.000
_cell.length_c   1.000
_cell.angle_alpha   90.00
_cell.angle_beta   90.00
_cell.angle_gamma   90.00
#
_symmetry.space_group_name_H-M   'P 1'
#
loop_
_entity.id
_entity.type
_entity.pdbx_description
1 polymer ?
#
loop_
_entity_poly.entity_id
_entity_poly.type
_entity_poly.pdbx_seq_one_letter_code
_entity_poly.pdbx_strand_id
1 'polypeptide(L)'
;IQQTLYKGLGSTFPTISEFMEKVQQSNEACQRGDFQTAVHLYTNALQADPQNCILYSNRSAALLKLGQHLAALDDAEKACELNPKWPKVILT
;
A
#
# COMPACT_ATOMS: atom_id res chain seq x y z
N ILE A 1 -18.62 7.13 -10.66
CA ILE A 1 -19.39 8.26 -10.08
C ILE A 1 -18.58 9.09 -9.06
N GLN A 2 -17.23 9.16 -9.13
CA GLN A 2 -16.43 10.01 -8.22
C GLN A 2 -15.23 10.69 -8.90
N GLN A 3 -15.37 11.17 -10.14
CA GLN A 3 -14.28 11.87 -10.85
C GLN A 3 -14.36 13.40 -10.85
N THR A 4 -15.33 14.02 -10.14
CA THR A 4 -15.69 15.42 -10.42
C THR A 4 -15.66 16.38 -9.24
N LEU A 5 -14.80 16.20 -8.22
CA LEU A 5 -14.75 17.17 -7.12
C LEU A 5 -13.35 17.52 -6.56
N TYR A 6 -12.29 17.43 -7.36
CA TYR A 6 -10.93 17.80 -6.91
C TYR A 6 -10.23 18.73 -7.90
N LYS A 7 -10.93 19.80 -8.29
CA LYS A 7 -10.29 20.96 -8.94
C LYS A 7 -10.10 22.06 -7.89
N GLY A 8 -8.84 22.23 -7.50
CA GLY A 8 -8.37 23.42 -6.79
C GLY A 8 -8.39 23.28 -5.28
N LEU A 9 -7.20 23.12 -4.69
CA LEU A 9 -6.66 23.96 -3.61
C LEU A 9 -5.27 23.41 -3.27
N GLY A 10 -4.26 24.26 -3.40
CA GLY A 10 -2.88 23.91 -3.09
C GLY A 10 -2.67 23.69 -1.59
N SER A 11 -1.66 22.86 -1.30
CA SER A 11 -1.01 22.64 0.00
C SER A 11 -1.61 21.55 0.90
N THR A 12 -0.73 20.58 1.20
CA THR A 12 -0.71 19.58 2.29
C THR A 12 -1.57 18.32 2.23
N PHE A 13 -2.33 18.04 1.16
CA PHE A 13 -2.97 16.72 1.00
C PHE A 13 -2.64 16.13 -0.37
N PRO A 14 -2.14 14.88 -0.44
CA PRO A 14 -1.88 14.24 -1.72
C PRO A 14 -3.18 14.12 -2.49
N THR A 15 -3.18 14.61 -3.73
CA THR A 15 -4.36 14.49 -4.60
C THR A 15 -4.65 13.01 -4.87
N ILE A 16 -5.91 12.66 -5.13
CA ILE A 16 -6.28 11.27 -5.47
C ILE A 16 -5.43 10.74 -6.63
N SER A 17 -5.07 11.60 -7.57
CA SER A 17 -4.16 11.29 -8.68
C SER A 17 -2.76 10.91 -8.21
N GLU A 18 -2.16 11.68 -7.28
CA GLU A 18 -0.84 11.37 -6.71
C GLU A 18 -0.83 10.06 -5.91
N PHE A 19 -1.91 9.78 -5.17
CA PHE A 19 -2.07 8.51 -4.46
C PHE A 19 -2.09 7.35 -5.46
N MET A 20 -2.96 7.41 -6.48
CA MET A 20 -3.07 6.37 -7.49
C MET A 20 -1.76 6.18 -8.25
N GLU A 21 -1.05 7.28 -8.55
CA GLU A 21 0.25 7.23 -9.20
C GLU A 21 1.30 6.51 -8.33
N LYS A 22 1.39 6.82 -7.03
CA LYS A 22 2.29 6.12 -6.11
C LYS A 22 1.99 4.62 -6.01
N VAL A 23 0.71 4.27 -5.95
CA VAL A 23 0.28 2.86 -5.96
C VAL A 23 0.68 2.18 -7.27
N GLN A 24 0.48 2.83 -8.42
CA GLN A 24 0.89 2.31 -9.71
C GLN A 24 2.42 2.10 -9.78
N GLN A 25 3.21 3.10 -9.39
CA GLN A 25 4.67 3.03 -9.36
C GLN A 25 5.17 1.94 -8.41
N SER A 26 4.51 1.73 -7.27
CA SER A 26 4.85 0.66 -6.32
C SER A 26 4.63 -0.73 -6.92
N ASN A 27 3.53 -0.92 -7.66
CA ASN A 27 3.23 -2.18 -8.33
C ASN A 27 4.22 -2.46 -9.47
N GLU A 28 4.64 -1.42 -10.19
CA GLU A 28 5.68 -1.53 -11.22
C GLU A 28 7.06 -1.84 -10.62
N ALA A 29 7.41 -1.22 -9.50
CA ALA A 29 8.64 -1.51 -8.78
C ALA A 29 8.67 -2.98 -8.32
N CYS A 30 7.57 -3.51 -7.79
CA CYS A 30 7.40 -4.94 -7.50
C CYS A 30 7.60 -5.82 -8.74
N GLN A 31 7.04 -5.44 -9.89
CA GLN A 31 7.20 -6.19 -11.14
C GLN A 31 8.65 -6.17 -11.66
N ARG A 32 9.37 -5.08 -11.43
CA ARG A 32 10.80 -4.94 -11.77
C ARG A 32 11.73 -5.63 -10.76
N GLY A 33 11.20 -6.15 -9.65
CA GLY A 33 11.99 -6.73 -8.57
C GLY A 33 12.65 -5.69 -7.65
N ASP A 34 12.35 -4.40 -7.82
CA ASP A 34 12.80 -3.33 -6.94
C ASP A 34 11.86 -3.21 -5.74
N PHE A 35 11.97 -4.20 -4.85
CA PHE A 35 11.10 -4.29 -3.67
C PHE A 35 11.40 -3.20 -2.64
N GLN A 36 12.62 -2.65 -2.58
CA GLN A 36 12.94 -1.56 -1.67
C GLN A 36 12.17 -0.29 -2.03
N THR A 37 12.18 0.09 -3.31
CA THR A 37 11.40 1.23 -3.80
C THR A 37 9.91 0.98 -3.64
N ALA A 38 9.43 -0.24 -3.91
CA ALA A 38 8.03 -0.60 -3.73
C ALA A 38 7.57 -0.38 -2.27
N VAL A 39 8.34 -0.86 -1.29
CA VAL A 39 8.04 -0.68 0.14
C VAL A 39 7.97 0.80 0.53
N HIS A 40 8.91 1.61 0.02
CA HIS A 40 8.91 3.05 0.27
C HIS A 40 7.66 3.74 -0.30
N LEU A 41 7.30 3.40 -1.54
CA LEU A 41 6.12 3.94 -2.21
C LEU A 41 4.81 3.50 -1.53
N TYR A 42 4.69 2.23 -1.13
CA TYR A 42 3.55 1.76 -0.33
C TYR A 42 3.45 2.48 1.00
N THR A 43 4.58 2.74 1.67
CA THR A 43 4.59 3.49 2.93
C THR A 43 4.06 4.92 2.73
N ASN A 44 4.47 5.58 1.65
CA ASN A 44 3.95 6.91 1.30
C ASN A 44 2.46 6.87 0.92
N ALA A 45 2.00 5.81 0.27
CA ALA A 45 0.58 5.64 -0.05
C ALA A 45 -0.25 5.35 1.22
N LEU A 46 0.29 4.58 2.17
CA LEU A 46 -0.32 4.30 3.47
C LEU A 46 -0.38 5.54 4.39
N GLN A 47 0.52 6.52 4.23
CA GLN A 47 0.38 7.81 4.91
C GLN A 47 -0.85 8.59 4.44
N ALA A 48 -1.25 8.41 3.17
CA ALA A 48 -2.45 9.02 2.61
C ALA A 48 -3.72 8.23 2.93
N ASP A 49 -3.65 6.89 2.93
CA ASP A 49 -4.75 5.99 3.28
C ASP A 49 -4.28 4.89 4.25
N PRO A 50 -4.24 5.19 5.56
CA PRO A 50 -3.72 4.26 6.57
C PRO A 50 -4.68 3.11 6.89
N GLN A 51 -5.89 3.09 6.32
CA GLN A 51 -6.87 2.02 6.50
C GLN A 51 -6.95 1.08 5.29
N ASN A 52 -6.05 1.22 4.34
CA ASN A 52 -6.03 0.41 3.13
C ASN A 52 -5.38 -0.96 3.35
N CYS A 53 -6.19 -1.98 3.66
CA CYS A 53 -5.71 -3.36 3.80
C CYS A 53 -4.92 -3.88 2.58
N ILE A 54 -5.26 -3.40 1.37
CA ILE A 54 -4.59 -3.84 0.13
C ILE A 54 -3.13 -3.38 0.10
N LEU A 55 -2.87 -2.13 0.50
CA LEU A 55 -1.52 -1.59 0.53
C LEU A 55 -0.65 -2.29 1.58
N TYR A 56 -1.20 -2.61 2.75
CA TYR A 56 -0.49 -3.41 3.75
C TYR A 56 -0.13 -4.80 3.23
N SER A 57 -1.04 -5.53 2.58
CA SER A 57 -0.71 -6.85 2.02
C SER A 57 0.30 -6.79 0.88
N ASN A 58 0.23 -5.77 0.01
CA ASN A 58 1.21 -5.61 -1.06
C ASN A 58 2.59 -5.23 -0.51
N ARG A 59 2.65 -4.37 0.52
CA ARG A 59 3.90 -4.03 1.22
C ARG A 59 4.48 -5.24 1.95
N SER A 60 3.64 -6.04 2.63
CA SER A 60 4.02 -7.32 3.22
C SER A 60 4.66 -8.27 2.19
N ALA A 61 4.03 -8.42 1.01
CA ALA A 61 4.59 -9.25 -0.05
C ALA A 61 5.96 -8.74 -0.55
N ALA A 62 6.15 -7.43 -0.68
CA ALA A 62 7.44 -6.84 -1.05
C ALA A 62 8.50 -7.03 0.05
N LEU A 63 8.13 -6.89 1.33
CA LEU A 63 9.00 -7.12 2.48
C LEU A 63 9.46 -8.59 2.57
N LEU A 64 8.58 -9.54 2.27
CA LEU A 64 8.96 -10.97 2.18
C LEU A 64 10.04 -11.21 1.12
N LYS A 65 9.96 -10.51 -0.03
CA LYS A 65 10.97 -10.62 -1.08
C LYS A 65 12.31 -10.00 -0.70
N LEU A 66 12.32 -9.07 0.26
CA LEU A 66 13.53 -8.50 0.86
C LEU A 66 14.08 -9.32 2.03
N GLY A 67 13.42 -10.41 2.43
CA GLY A 67 13.78 -11.21 3.61
C GLY A 67 13.39 -10.55 4.93
N GLN A 68 12.60 -9.48 4.91
CA GLN A 68 12.15 -8.76 6.11
C GLN A 68 10.88 -9.41 6.68
N HIS A 69 11.02 -10.65 7.16
CA HIS A 69 9.87 -11.49 7.55
C HIS A 69 9.06 -10.92 8.72
N LEU A 70 9.70 -10.30 9.71
CA LEU A 70 9.01 -9.70 10.86
C LEU A 70 8.14 -8.51 10.44
N ALA A 71 8.72 -7.57 9.68
CA ALA A 71 7.96 -6.42 9.17
C ALA A 71 6.83 -6.85 8.22
N ALA A 72 7.04 -7.91 7.44
CA ALA A 72 6.00 -8.46 6.59
C ALA A 72 4.84 -9.08 7.39
N LEU A 73 5.15 -9.72 8.53
CA LEU A 73 4.14 -10.27 9.42
C LEU A 73 3.29 -9.16 10.03
N ASP A 74 3.92 -8.11 10.56
CA ASP A 74 3.22 -6.95 11.13
C ASP A 74 2.24 -6.33 10.12
N ASP A 75 2.67 -6.17 8.87
CA ASP A 75 1.81 -5.67 7.79
C ASP A 75 0.66 -6.63 7.44
N ALA A 76 0.91 -7.94 7.47
CA ALA A 76 -0.12 -8.94 7.21
C ALA A 76 -1.17 -8.98 8.33
N GLU A 77 -0.73 -8.88 9.59
CA GLU A 77 -1.61 -8.74 10.75
C GLU A 77 -2.43 -7.45 10.64
N LYS A 78 -1.81 -6.33 10.27
CA LYS A 78 -2.52 -5.06 10.10
C LYS A 78 -3.56 -5.11 8.99
N ALA A 79 -3.24 -5.75 7.86
CA ALA A 79 -4.19 -5.97 6.79
C ALA A 79 -5.40 -6.80 7.25
N CYS A 80 -5.16 -7.81 8.09
CA CYS A 80 -6.19 -8.68 8.67
C CYS A 80 -7.08 -7.92 9.67
N GLU A 81 -6.48 -7.11 10.55
CA GLU A 81 -7.22 -6.25 11.48
C GLU A 81 -8.18 -5.29 10.74
N LEU A 82 -7.70 -4.69 9.64
CA LEU A 82 -8.47 -3.71 8.86
C LEU A 82 -9.58 -4.36 8.02
N ASN A 83 -9.37 -5.59 7.54
CA ASN A 83 -10.38 -6.32 6.80
C ASN A 83 -10.39 -7.81 7.17
N PRO A 84 -11.10 -8.18 8.25
CA PRO A 84 -11.16 -9.57 8.72
C PRO A 84 -11.91 -10.51 7.76
N LYS A 85 -12.56 -9.97 6.71
CA LYS A 85 -13.19 -10.78 5.64
C LYS A 85 -12.26 -11.02 4.45
N TRP A 86 -11.02 -10.53 4.49
CA TRP A 86 -10.13 -10.63 3.35
C TRP A 86 -9.50 -12.05 3.30
N PRO A 87 -9.86 -12.90 2.31
CA PRO A 87 -9.63 -14.35 2.40
C PRO A 87 -8.17 -14.79 2.22
N LYS A 88 -7.23 -13.86 1.97
CA LYS A 88 -5.85 -14.19 1.59
C LYS A 88 -4.89 -14.33 2.78
N VAL A 89 -5.34 -13.99 4.00
CA VAL A 89 -4.55 -14.14 5.23
C VAL A 89 -5.33 -15.05 6.18
N ILE A 90 -5.36 -16.35 5.88
CA ILE A 90 -5.74 -17.34 6.88
C ILE A 90 -4.44 -17.94 7.39
N LEU A 91 -4.02 -17.48 8.57
CA LEU A 91 -3.01 -18.13 9.39
C LEU A 91 -3.69 -19.30 10.12
N THR A 92 -3.76 -20.45 9.44
CA THR A 92 -4.02 -21.77 10.04
C THR A 92 -2.91 -22.69 9.61
#